data_AF-A0A3N5JVH9-F1
#
_entry.id   AF-A0A3N5JVH9-F1
#
_cell.length_a   1.000
_cell.length_b   1.000
_cell.length_c   1.000
_cell.angle_alpha   90.00
_cell.angle_beta   90.00
_cell.angle_gamma   90.00
#
_symmetry.space_group_name_H-M   'P 1'
#
loop_
_entity.id
_entity.type
_entity.pdbx_description
1 polymer ?
#
loop_
_entity_poly.entity_id
_entity_poly.type
_entity_poly.pdbx_seq_one_letter_code
_entity_poly.pdbx_strand_id
1 'polypeptide(L)'
;MNKYPIRLLSALLAVLASAPIVAQDEAGFRPFVLASVNQTGLEQQAAATTAALEGAGFTVAGQYAPLDNARVIVVTSPDLLAVAARGDRGGYGAAQRIGLTERDGKTEVAFVNPLYIQHAYRLDGDLQPVLDRLVGALGRVEDFGAKKGLSAKKLAKYHYMVGMQRFDDPSELGGFDSHAAAVAAVEQGLARAGDALTQVYRIDIPGTQQTLFGVGMQAVGATKDELAIDSAHQLGIVDFEGPAKVAYFPYEILVDGSDVEALHMRFRMAVHFPDLSMMGDHGFTKLMASPGATEDAFEALLQTEGENQ
;
A
#
# COMPACT_ATOMS: atom_id res chain seq x y z
N MET A 1 -83.58 -31.87 19.96
CA MET A 1 -83.20 -30.75 20.85
C MET A 1 -81.93 -31.12 21.60
N ASN A 2 -80.91 -30.29 21.46
CA ASN A 2 -79.62 -30.18 22.16
C ASN A 2 -79.19 -31.28 23.15
N LYS A 3 -77.94 -31.73 23.01
CA LYS A 3 -76.94 -31.71 24.09
C LYS A 3 -75.50 -31.70 23.52
N TYR A 4 -74.71 -30.77 24.04
CA TYR A 4 -73.35 -30.39 23.69
C TYR A 4 -72.32 -31.52 23.89
N PRO A 5 -71.24 -31.58 23.07
CA PRO A 5 -70.00 -32.18 23.52
C PRO A 5 -68.95 -31.11 23.86
N ILE A 6 -68.36 -31.35 25.02
CA ILE A 6 -67.22 -30.67 25.67
C ILE A 6 -66.02 -30.64 24.70
N ARG A 7 -65.51 -29.43 24.42
CA ARG A 7 -64.26 -29.24 23.66
C ARG A 7 -63.08 -29.38 24.62
N LEU A 8 -62.28 -30.44 24.46
CA LEU A 8 -60.96 -30.53 25.08
C LEU A 8 -59.99 -29.60 24.33
N LEU A 9 -59.31 -28.79 25.14
CA LEU A 9 -58.28 -27.83 24.77
C LEU A 9 -56.97 -28.58 24.52
N SER A 10 -56.42 -28.51 23.30
CA SER A 10 -55.07 -28.98 23.00
C SER A 10 -54.17 -27.78 22.76
N ALA A 11 -53.32 -27.47 23.76
CA ALA A 11 -52.28 -26.45 23.66
C ALA A 11 -51.10 -27.02 22.85
N LEU A 12 -50.84 -26.43 21.68
CA LEU A 12 -49.69 -26.75 20.84
C LEU A 12 -48.52 -25.84 21.25
N LEU A 13 -47.54 -26.39 21.97
CA LEU A 13 -46.33 -25.68 22.34
C LEU A 13 -45.32 -25.75 21.17
N ALA A 14 -45.22 -24.67 20.39
CA ALA A 14 -44.22 -24.53 19.35
C ALA A 14 -42.86 -24.20 19.99
N VAL A 15 -41.95 -25.16 20.02
CA VAL A 15 -40.54 -24.94 20.37
C VAL A 15 -39.86 -24.29 19.17
N LEU A 16 -39.63 -22.98 19.24
CA LEU A 16 -38.72 -22.29 18.31
C LEU A 16 -37.29 -22.76 18.62
N ALA A 17 -36.72 -23.55 17.72
CA ALA A 17 -35.30 -23.86 17.74
C ALA A 17 -34.53 -22.63 17.24
N SER A 18 -33.96 -21.86 18.17
CA SER A 18 -32.99 -20.81 17.85
C SER A 18 -31.68 -21.48 17.44
N ALA A 19 -31.42 -21.59 16.13
CA ALA A 19 -30.08 -21.92 15.66
C ALA A 19 -29.13 -20.77 16.06
N PRO A 20 -27.94 -21.04 16.64
CA PRO A 20 -26.96 -20.00 16.84
C PRO A 20 -26.55 -19.45 15.46
N ILE A 21 -26.72 -18.14 15.27
CA ILE A 21 -26.10 -17.42 14.15
C ILE A 21 -24.59 -17.53 14.39
N VAL A 22 -23.94 -18.46 13.71
CA VAL A 22 -22.50 -18.43 13.55
C VAL A 22 -22.23 -17.15 12.77
N ALA A 23 -21.65 -16.15 13.43
CA ALA A 23 -21.07 -15.01 12.75
C ALA A 23 -20.11 -15.58 11.71
N GLN A 24 -20.47 -15.46 10.42
CA GLN A 24 -19.53 -15.71 9.35
C GLN A 24 -18.38 -14.75 9.59
N ASP A 25 -17.19 -15.30 9.82
CA ASP A 25 -15.95 -14.53 9.85
C ASP A 25 -15.90 -13.82 8.51
N GLU A 26 -16.17 -12.51 8.51
CA GLU A 26 -16.09 -11.67 7.32
C GLU A 26 -14.65 -11.86 6.82
N ALA A 27 -14.48 -12.55 5.68
CA ALA A 27 -13.17 -12.97 5.21
C ALA A 27 -12.26 -11.73 5.18
N GLY A 28 -11.31 -11.65 6.12
CA GLY A 28 -10.55 -10.43 6.30
C GLY A 28 -9.68 -10.13 5.09
N PHE A 29 -9.46 -8.85 4.81
CA PHE A 29 -8.58 -8.40 3.75
C PHE A 29 -7.12 -8.71 4.08
N ARG A 30 -6.32 -8.98 3.06
CA ARG A 30 -4.86 -9.09 3.18
C ARG A 30 -4.16 -8.05 2.30
N PRO A 31 -2.94 -7.62 2.64
CA PRO A 31 -2.28 -6.49 1.98
C PRO A 31 -2.00 -6.68 0.50
N PHE A 32 -1.80 -7.93 0.05
CA PHE A 32 -1.40 -8.22 -1.33
C PHE A 32 -2.28 -9.30 -1.95
N VAL A 33 -2.32 -9.30 -3.28
CA VAL A 33 -2.93 -10.35 -4.10
C VAL A 33 -1.89 -10.90 -5.05
N LEU A 34 -1.64 -12.20 -5.00
CA LEU A 34 -0.86 -12.90 -6.01
C LEU A 34 -1.77 -13.08 -7.22
N ALA A 35 -1.42 -12.44 -8.34
CA ALA A 35 -2.22 -12.44 -9.54
C ALA A 35 -1.95 -13.67 -10.41
N SER A 36 -0.66 -13.96 -10.64
CA SER A 36 -0.22 -15.10 -11.47
C SER A 36 1.22 -15.51 -11.18
N VAL A 37 1.58 -16.72 -11.63
CA VAL A 37 2.96 -17.23 -11.64
C VAL A 37 3.27 -17.72 -13.06
N ASN A 38 4.22 -17.07 -13.72
CA ASN A 38 4.47 -17.21 -15.16
C ASN A 38 5.81 -17.90 -15.43
N GLN A 39 5.91 -18.65 -16.54
CA GLN A 39 7.16 -19.34 -16.95
C GLN A 39 8.11 -18.45 -17.75
N THR A 40 7.79 -17.17 -17.91
CA THR A 40 8.61 -16.20 -18.65
C THR A 40 9.55 -15.46 -17.71
N GLY A 41 10.70 -15.03 -18.22
CA GLY A 41 11.63 -14.18 -17.48
C GLY A 41 11.07 -12.78 -17.19
N LEU A 42 11.70 -12.08 -16.27
CA LEU A 42 11.23 -10.83 -15.69
C LEU A 42 10.88 -9.77 -16.72
N GLU A 43 11.79 -9.48 -17.66
CA GLU A 43 11.60 -8.42 -18.67
C GLU A 43 10.43 -8.70 -19.60
N GLN A 44 10.31 -9.95 -20.06
CA GLN A 44 9.20 -10.37 -20.91
C GLN A 44 7.87 -10.30 -20.15
N GLN A 45 7.85 -10.73 -18.89
CA GLN A 45 6.65 -10.66 -18.06
C GLN A 45 6.28 -9.22 -17.71
N ALA A 46 7.25 -8.33 -17.48
CA ALA A 46 7.02 -6.92 -17.23
C ALA A 46 6.34 -6.25 -18.43
N ALA A 47 6.85 -6.49 -19.64
CA ALA A 47 6.24 -5.98 -20.87
C ALA A 47 4.80 -6.50 -21.07
N ALA A 48 4.57 -7.80 -20.84
CA ALA A 48 3.23 -8.39 -20.94
C ALA A 48 2.26 -7.82 -19.89
N THR A 49 2.74 -7.61 -18.66
CA THR A 49 1.96 -7.05 -17.55
C THR A 49 1.59 -5.60 -17.83
N THR A 50 2.53 -4.78 -18.31
CA THR A 50 2.25 -3.41 -18.76
C THR A 50 1.16 -3.38 -19.83
N ALA A 51 1.30 -4.20 -20.89
CA ALA A 51 0.31 -4.25 -21.97
C ALA A 51 -1.08 -4.68 -21.48
N ALA A 52 -1.15 -5.65 -20.55
CA ALA A 52 -2.42 -6.08 -19.95
C ALA A 52 -3.08 -4.97 -19.11
N LEU A 53 -2.29 -4.23 -18.33
CA LEU A 53 -2.76 -3.09 -17.53
C LEU A 53 -3.29 -1.96 -18.41
N GLU A 54 -2.54 -1.58 -19.45
CA GLU A 54 -2.96 -0.56 -20.42
C GLU A 54 -4.23 -0.99 -21.17
N GLY A 55 -4.30 -2.25 -21.59
CA GLY A 55 -5.49 -2.83 -22.21
C GLY A 55 -6.73 -2.83 -21.29
N ALA A 56 -6.52 -2.83 -19.97
CA ALA A 56 -7.57 -2.71 -18.97
C ALA A 56 -7.90 -1.26 -18.58
N GLY A 57 -7.31 -0.26 -19.25
CA GLY A 57 -7.60 1.16 -19.04
C GLY A 57 -6.80 1.82 -17.92
N PHE A 58 -5.72 1.18 -17.46
CA PHE A 58 -4.73 1.82 -16.59
C PHE A 58 -3.71 2.62 -17.41
N THR A 59 -3.08 3.60 -16.77
CA THR A 59 -1.95 4.35 -17.34
C THR A 59 -0.72 4.10 -16.48
N VAL A 60 0.41 3.72 -17.09
CA VAL A 60 1.67 3.59 -16.37
C VAL A 60 2.16 4.97 -15.92
N ALA A 61 2.30 5.15 -14.61
CA ALA A 61 2.82 6.37 -14.01
C ALA A 61 4.34 6.31 -13.81
N GLY A 62 4.89 5.11 -13.59
CA GLY A 62 6.33 4.92 -13.42
C GLY A 62 6.70 3.45 -13.22
N GLN A 63 8.00 3.18 -13.20
CA GLN A 63 8.56 1.85 -12.96
C GLN A 63 9.75 1.95 -12.02
N TYR A 64 9.91 0.94 -11.16
CA TYR A 64 10.98 0.89 -10.18
C TYR A 64 11.60 -0.51 -10.10
N ALA A 65 12.91 -0.59 -9.89
CA ALA A 65 13.63 -1.84 -9.75
C ALA A 65 14.37 -1.86 -8.40
N PRO A 66 13.71 -2.24 -7.29
CA PRO A 66 14.35 -2.28 -5.98
C PRO A 66 15.38 -3.41 -5.85
N LEU A 67 15.33 -4.39 -6.77
CA LEU A 67 16.22 -5.55 -6.83
C LEU A 67 16.46 -5.92 -8.30
N ASP A 68 17.60 -6.53 -8.62
CA ASP A 68 17.91 -6.97 -9.99
C ASP A 68 16.84 -7.91 -10.55
N ASN A 69 16.35 -8.84 -9.71
CA ASN A 69 15.33 -9.83 -10.04
C ASN A 69 13.89 -9.35 -9.77
N ALA A 70 13.67 -8.06 -9.54
CA ALA A 70 12.32 -7.55 -9.30
C ALA A 70 12.04 -6.22 -10.02
N ARG A 71 10.77 -6.02 -10.38
CA ARG A 71 10.25 -4.77 -10.93
C ARG A 71 8.97 -4.39 -10.19
N VAL A 72 8.70 -3.10 -10.08
CA VAL A 72 7.41 -2.56 -9.72
C VAL A 72 6.92 -1.71 -10.88
N ILE A 73 5.74 -2.01 -11.39
CA ILE A 73 5.01 -1.16 -12.31
C ILE A 73 4.00 -0.38 -11.47
N VAL A 74 4.05 0.94 -11.53
CA VAL A 74 3.08 1.81 -10.89
C VAL A 74 2.11 2.33 -11.94
N VAL A 75 0.83 2.14 -11.71
CA VAL A 75 -0.22 2.62 -12.59
C VAL A 75 -1.18 3.55 -11.87
N THR A 76 -1.86 4.40 -12.64
CA THR A 76 -3.02 5.17 -12.20
C THR A 76 -4.20 4.91 -13.14
N SER A 77 -5.38 5.43 -12.79
CA SER A 77 -6.58 5.37 -13.61
C SER A 77 -7.55 6.48 -13.20
N PRO A 78 -8.52 6.85 -14.04
CA PRO A 78 -9.56 7.82 -13.68
C PRO A 78 -10.29 7.48 -12.38
N ASP A 79 -10.54 6.19 -12.10
CA ASP A 79 -11.22 5.77 -10.86
C ASP A 79 -10.34 5.94 -9.62
N LEU A 80 -9.03 5.65 -9.73
CA LEU A 80 -8.07 5.91 -8.65
C LEU A 80 -8.00 7.41 -8.34
N LEU A 81 -7.91 8.25 -9.38
CA LEU A 81 -7.87 9.71 -9.22
C LEU A 81 -9.18 10.26 -8.64
N ALA A 82 -10.32 9.71 -9.04
CA ALA A 82 -11.63 10.12 -8.54
C ALA A 82 -11.83 9.77 -7.05
N VAL A 83 -11.23 8.68 -6.56
CA VAL A 83 -11.19 8.36 -5.13
C VAL A 83 -10.16 9.23 -4.41
N ALA A 84 -8.99 9.43 -5.01
CA ALA A 84 -7.93 10.25 -4.42
C ALA A 84 -8.34 11.71 -4.20
N ALA A 85 -9.21 12.26 -5.04
CA ALA A 85 -9.66 13.65 -4.93
C ALA A 85 -10.65 13.93 -3.78
N ARG A 86 -11.05 12.93 -2.98
CA ARG A 86 -12.19 13.04 -2.04
C ARG A 86 -11.82 13.35 -0.58
N GLY A 87 -10.54 13.41 -0.23
CA GLY A 87 -10.15 13.69 1.15
C GLY A 87 -8.75 14.28 1.29
N ASP A 88 -8.47 14.81 2.48
CA ASP A 88 -7.24 15.55 2.81
C ASP A 88 -5.96 14.71 2.58
N ARG A 89 -6.04 13.38 2.68
CA ARG A 89 -4.93 12.46 2.34
C ARG A 89 -5.30 11.47 1.25
N GLY A 90 -6.30 11.80 0.44
CA GLY A 90 -6.78 10.94 -0.62
C GLY A 90 -5.72 10.67 -1.68
N GLY A 91 -4.79 11.61 -1.90
CA GLY A 91 -3.65 11.48 -2.81
C GLY A 91 -2.87 10.16 -2.69
N TYR A 92 -2.70 9.58 -1.49
CA TYR A 92 -2.04 8.28 -1.31
C TYR A 92 -2.76 7.10 -1.98
N GLY A 93 -4.02 7.28 -2.40
CA GLY A 93 -4.80 6.31 -3.18
C GLY A 93 -4.66 6.45 -4.70
N ALA A 94 -3.88 7.39 -5.20
CA ALA A 94 -3.82 7.70 -6.64
C ALA A 94 -3.00 6.69 -7.46
N ALA A 95 -2.12 5.95 -6.81
CA ALA A 95 -1.20 4.99 -7.42
C ALA A 95 -1.54 3.55 -7.01
N GLN A 96 -1.57 2.65 -7.98
CA GLN A 96 -1.62 1.22 -7.78
C GLN A 96 -0.27 0.58 -8.11
N ARG A 97 0.26 -0.20 -7.17
CA ARG A 97 1.57 -0.86 -7.29
C ARG A 97 1.41 -2.34 -7.66
N ILE A 98 2.12 -2.75 -8.71
CA ILE A 98 2.20 -4.13 -9.21
C ILE A 98 3.66 -4.57 -9.15
N GLY A 99 3.96 -5.56 -8.32
CA GLY A 99 5.28 -6.16 -8.18
C GLY A 99 5.43 -7.38 -9.07
N LEU A 100 6.60 -7.50 -9.69
CA LEU A 100 7.06 -8.65 -10.45
C LEU A 100 8.36 -9.14 -9.85
N THR A 101 8.45 -10.42 -9.55
CA THR A 101 9.66 -11.00 -8.94
C THR A 101 9.99 -12.32 -9.61
N GLU A 102 11.22 -12.43 -10.11
CA GLU A 102 11.73 -13.68 -10.68
C GLU A 102 12.38 -14.54 -9.59
N ARG A 103 11.90 -15.78 -9.46
CA ARG A 103 12.45 -16.83 -8.59
C ARG A 103 12.38 -18.18 -9.32
N ASP A 104 13.46 -18.94 -9.29
CA ASP A 104 13.54 -20.29 -9.89
C ASP A 104 13.07 -20.36 -11.36
N GLY A 105 13.40 -19.33 -12.16
CA GLY A 105 13.03 -19.24 -13.57
C GLY A 105 11.54 -18.97 -13.83
N LYS A 106 10.79 -18.59 -12.80
CA LYS A 106 9.38 -18.16 -12.90
C LYS A 106 9.23 -16.74 -12.40
N THR A 107 8.30 -16.01 -12.99
CA THR A 107 7.97 -14.64 -12.56
C THR A 107 6.62 -14.61 -11.88
N GLU A 108 6.61 -14.29 -10.58
CA GLU A 108 5.42 -13.97 -9.81
C GLU A 108 4.96 -12.57 -10.16
N VAL A 109 3.64 -12.38 -10.35
CA VAL A 109 3.01 -11.06 -10.47
C VAL A 109 2.05 -10.88 -9.31
N ALA A 110 2.26 -9.87 -8.49
CA ALA A 110 1.43 -9.55 -7.34
C ALA A 110 1.11 -8.05 -7.30
N PHE A 111 0.02 -7.67 -6.66
CA PHE A 111 -0.33 -6.26 -6.51
C PHE A 111 -0.82 -5.96 -5.10
N VAL A 112 -0.68 -4.70 -4.68
CA VAL A 112 -1.25 -4.22 -3.43
C VAL A 112 -2.77 -4.30 -3.53
N ASN A 113 -3.43 -4.94 -2.56
CA ASN A 113 -4.88 -5.13 -2.58
C ASN A 113 -5.61 -3.77 -2.45
N PRO A 114 -6.35 -3.30 -3.48
CA PRO A 114 -6.99 -2.00 -3.45
C PRO A 114 -7.96 -1.83 -2.28
N LEU A 115 -8.71 -2.88 -1.93
CA LEU A 115 -9.68 -2.82 -0.83
C LEU A 115 -8.99 -2.78 0.54
N TYR A 116 -7.84 -3.43 0.67
CA TYR A 116 -7.04 -3.35 1.89
C TYR A 116 -6.57 -1.92 2.12
N ILE A 117 -6.02 -1.29 1.08
CA ILE A 117 -5.53 0.10 1.13
C ILE A 117 -6.67 1.09 1.31
N GLN A 118 -7.81 0.90 0.64
CA GLN A 118 -8.99 1.75 0.83
C GLN A 118 -9.34 1.88 2.31
N HIS A 119 -9.37 0.77 3.04
CA HIS A 119 -9.70 0.79 4.45
C HIS A 119 -8.54 1.26 5.33
N ALA A 120 -7.30 0.82 5.04
CA ALA A 120 -6.12 1.19 5.82
C ALA A 120 -5.83 2.70 5.75
N TYR A 121 -6.00 3.30 4.57
CA TYR A 121 -5.75 4.72 4.29
C TYR A 121 -7.04 5.54 4.37
N ARG A 122 -8.14 4.96 4.86
CA ARG A 122 -9.42 5.66 5.09
C ARG A 122 -9.89 6.42 3.84
N LEU A 123 -9.66 5.87 2.65
CA LEU A 123 -10.02 6.50 1.39
C LEU A 123 -11.56 6.54 1.28
N ASP A 124 -12.10 7.72 1.00
CA ASP A 124 -13.53 7.89 0.78
C ASP A 124 -13.89 7.53 -0.67
N GLY A 125 -14.33 6.31 -0.90
CA GLY A 125 -14.67 5.83 -2.23
C GLY A 125 -14.74 4.32 -2.31
N ASP A 126 -14.95 3.81 -3.52
CA ASP A 126 -15.00 2.38 -3.79
C ASP A 126 -13.92 2.00 -4.81
N LEU A 127 -12.96 1.17 -4.36
CA LEU A 127 -11.88 0.61 -5.16
C LEU A 127 -12.19 -0.82 -5.62
N GLN A 128 -13.39 -1.36 -5.36
CA GLN A 128 -13.83 -2.64 -5.92
C GLN A 128 -13.72 -2.66 -7.46
N PRO A 129 -14.12 -1.62 -8.21
CA PRO A 129 -13.95 -1.61 -9.68
C PRO A 129 -12.48 -1.68 -10.11
N VAL A 130 -11.57 -1.08 -9.34
CA VAL A 130 -10.12 -1.15 -9.60
C VAL A 130 -9.62 -2.58 -9.37
N LEU A 131 -10.02 -3.22 -8.26
CA LEU A 131 -9.69 -4.62 -8.00
C LEU A 131 -10.22 -5.54 -9.10
N ASP A 132 -11.47 -5.38 -9.52
CA ASP A 132 -12.08 -6.22 -10.55
C ASP A 132 -11.33 -6.11 -11.89
N ARG A 133 -10.90 -4.91 -12.27
CA ARG A 133 -10.07 -4.71 -13.46
C ARG A 133 -8.68 -5.33 -13.33
N LEU A 134 -8.02 -5.19 -12.17
CA LEU A 134 -6.73 -5.85 -11.93
C LEU A 134 -6.84 -7.37 -12.02
N VAL A 135 -7.88 -7.95 -11.41
CA VAL A 135 -8.16 -9.39 -11.46
C VAL A 135 -8.48 -9.83 -12.89
N GLY A 136 -9.26 -9.06 -13.64
CA GLY A 136 -9.55 -9.34 -15.05
C GLY A 136 -8.32 -9.28 -15.96
N ALA A 137 -7.38 -8.36 -15.69
CA ALA A 137 -6.18 -8.17 -16.49
C ALA A 137 -5.04 -9.14 -16.13
N LEU A 138 -4.84 -9.40 -14.85
CA LEU A 138 -3.64 -10.07 -14.32
C LEU A 138 -3.93 -11.44 -13.68
N GLY A 139 -5.19 -11.71 -13.34
CA GLY A 139 -5.61 -12.89 -12.61
C GLY A 139 -5.66 -12.69 -11.09
N ARG A 140 -6.00 -13.77 -10.39
CA ARG A 140 -6.01 -13.87 -8.92
C ARG A 140 -5.82 -15.33 -8.52
N VAL A 141 -4.70 -15.62 -7.87
CA VAL A 141 -4.37 -16.91 -7.28
C VAL A 141 -4.80 -16.93 -5.81
N GLU A 142 -4.28 -15.99 -5.02
CA GLU A 142 -4.57 -15.88 -3.60
C GLU A 142 -4.33 -14.48 -3.05
N ASP A 143 -4.98 -14.17 -1.93
CA ASP A 143 -4.67 -12.99 -1.12
C ASP A 143 -3.65 -13.40 -0.06
N PHE A 144 -2.61 -12.58 0.17
CA PHE A 144 -1.49 -12.93 1.06
C PHE A 144 -0.91 -11.70 1.78
N GLY A 145 0.09 -11.93 2.65
CA GLY A 145 0.75 -10.91 3.47
C GLY A 145 0.17 -10.77 4.88
N ALA A 146 -0.86 -11.55 5.22
CA ALA A 146 -1.35 -11.71 6.58
C ALA A 146 -1.88 -13.14 6.81
N LYS A 147 -1.45 -13.80 7.89
CA LYS A 147 -1.90 -15.12 8.37
C LYS A 147 -3.41 -15.11 8.57
N LYS A 148 -3.92 -14.08 9.26
CA LYS A 148 -5.34 -13.78 9.37
C LYS A 148 -5.62 -12.45 8.71
N GLY A 149 -6.58 -12.41 7.80
CA GLY A 149 -7.02 -11.15 7.21
C GLY A 149 -7.57 -10.19 8.28
N LEU A 150 -7.55 -8.90 7.96
CA LEU A 150 -8.08 -7.83 8.81
C LEU A 150 -9.42 -7.34 8.25
N SER A 151 -10.41 -7.12 9.12
CA SER A 151 -11.68 -6.52 8.70
C SER A 151 -11.51 -5.03 8.38
N ALA A 152 -12.43 -4.47 7.59
CA ALA A 152 -12.45 -3.04 7.25
C ALA A 152 -12.33 -2.14 8.50
N LYS A 153 -13.06 -2.49 9.57
CA LYS A 153 -13.03 -1.75 10.84
C LYS A 153 -11.66 -1.78 11.54
N LYS A 154 -10.94 -2.91 11.46
CA LYS A 154 -9.58 -3.01 12.03
C LYS A 154 -8.59 -2.20 11.21
N LEU A 155 -8.73 -2.20 9.88
CA LEU A 155 -7.88 -1.42 8.98
C LEU A 155 -8.09 0.09 9.14
N ALA A 156 -9.35 0.55 9.19
CA ALA A 156 -9.66 1.97 9.40
C ALA A 156 -9.12 2.51 10.74
N LYS A 157 -8.97 1.63 11.74
CA LYS A 157 -8.42 1.94 13.07
C LYS A 157 -7.03 1.36 13.28
N TYR A 158 -6.31 1.06 12.20
CA TYR A 158 -5.06 0.33 12.31
C TYR A 158 -4.07 1.09 13.19
N HIS A 159 -3.62 0.41 14.24
CA HIS A 159 -2.65 0.92 15.19
C HIS A 159 -1.84 -0.27 15.69
N TYR A 160 -0.61 -0.40 15.19
CA TYR A 160 0.19 -1.60 15.43
C TYR A 160 0.54 -1.78 16.92
N MET A 161 1.01 -0.71 17.57
CA MET A 161 1.24 -0.67 19.02
C MET A 161 0.95 0.72 19.59
N VAL A 162 0.62 0.77 20.87
CA VAL A 162 0.46 2.04 21.60
C VAL A 162 1.74 2.88 21.47
N GLY A 163 1.59 4.15 21.09
CA GLY A 163 2.71 5.08 20.85
C GLY A 163 3.30 5.04 19.45
N MET A 164 2.82 4.17 18.55
CA MET A 164 3.18 4.23 17.12
C MET A 164 2.22 5.10 16.32
N GLN A 165 2.69 5.57 15.17
CA GLN A 165 1.94 6.40 14.23
C GLN A 165 0.80 5.63 13.57
N ARG A 166 -0.24 6.37 13.20
CA ARG A 166 -1.39 5.93 12.42
C ARG A 166 -1.37 6.60 11.04
N PHE A 167 -2.41 6.33 10.24
CA PHE A 167 -2.59 6.99 8.95
C PHE A 167 -2.71 8.52 9.08
N ASP A 168 -3.31 8.99 10.17
CA ASP A 168 -3.52 10.40 10.49
C ASP A 168 -2.37 11.03 11.28
N ASP A 169 -1.24 10.32 11.43
CA ASP A 169 -0.01 10.83 12.05
C ASP A 169 1.17 10.74 11.03
N PRO A 170 1.14 11.48 9.91
CA PRO A 170 2.21 11.47 8.92
C PRO A 170 3.49 12.12 9.46
N SER A 171 4.60 11.92 8.75
CA SER A 171 5.80 12.75 8.91
C SER A 171 5.58 14.07 8.18
N GLU A 172 5.58 15.17 8.92
CA GLU A 172 5.49 16.54 8.38
C GLU A 172 6.89 16.97 7.94
N LEU A 173 7.13 17.03 6.62
CA LEU A 173 8.48 17.20 6.06
C LEU A 173 8.83 18.68 5.83
N GLY A 174 7.83 19.51 5.53
CA GLY A 174 8.03 20.95 5.34
C GLY A 174 6.80 21.67 4.80
N GLY A 175 6.80 22.99 4.92
CA GLY A 175 5.76 23.88 4.39
C GLY A 175 6.36 24.99 3.53
N PHE A 176 5.63 25.40 2.50
CA PHE A 176 6.10 26.36 1.49
C PHE A 176 5.11 27.51 1.27
N ASP A 177 5.50 28.50 0.47
CA ASP A 177 4.64 29.66 0.17
C ASP A 177 3.42 29.30 -0.70
N SER A 178 3.48 28.19 -1.45
CA SER A 178 2.42 27.74 -2.35
C SER A 178 2.59 26.28 -2.76
N HIS A 179 1.52 25.67 -3.28
CA HIS A 179 1.57 24.33 -3.89
C HIS A 179 2.64 24.22 -4.97
N ALA A 180 2.74 25.21 -5.86
CA ALA A 180 3.76 25.21 -6.90
C ALA A 180 5.19 25.25 -6.34
N ALA A 181 5.42 25.99 -5.24
CA ALA A 181 6.71 26.04 -4.58
C ALA A 181 7.06 24.70 -3.89
N ALA A 182 6.10 24.08 -3.22
CA ALA A 182 6.26 22.76 -2.60
C ALA A 182 6.56 21.66 -3.64
N VAL A 183 5.78 21.61 -4.73
CA VAL A 183 6.03 20.72 -5.88
C VAL A 183 7.43 20.94 -6.45
N ALA A 184 7.82 22.20 -6.68
CA ALA A 184 9.15 22.51 -7.23
C ALA A 184 10.29 22.09 -6.29
N ALA A 185 10.12 22.22 -4.96
CA ALA A 185 11.11 21.79 -3.99
C ALA A 185 11.31 20.27 -4.01
N VAL A 186 10.21 19.50 -4.05
CA VAL A 186 10.27 18.02 -4.16
C VAL A 186 10.95 17.62 -5.47
N GLU A 187 10.55 18.22 -6.60
CA GLU A 187 11.15 17.92 -7.91
C GLU A 187 12.64 18.24 -7.98
N GLN A 188 13.06 19.39 -7.41
CA GLN A 188 14.47 19.77 -7.35
C GLN A 188 15.28 18.81 -6.48
N GLY A 189 14.74 18.40 -5.33
CA GLY A 189 15.35 17.41 -4.45
C GLY A 189 15.55 16.07 -5.14
N LEU A 190 14.50 15.53 -5.76
CA LEU A 190 14.55 14.24 -6.46
C LEU A 190 15.39 14.26 -7.76
N ALA A 191 15.73 15.43 -8.28
CA ALA A 191 16.57 15.59 -9.47
C ALA A 191 18.08 15.63 -9.14
N ARG A 192 18.49 15.62 -7.87
CA ARG A 192 19.90 15.65 -7.47
C ARG A 192 20.62 14.39 -7.95
N ALA A 193 21.71 14.59 -8.69
CA ALA A 193 22.47 13.49 -9.25
C ALA A 193 23.26 12.75 -8.17
N GLY A 194 23.11 11.43 -8.11
CA GLY A 194 23.82 10.60 -7.14
C GLY A 194 23.24 10.65 -5.73
N ASP A 195 22.04 11.20 -5.55
CA ASP A 195 21.29 11.10 -4.31
C ASP A 195 20.73 9.67 -4.11
N ALA A 196 20.50 9.28 -2.86
CA ALA A 196 19.89 8.00 -2.51
C ALA A 196 18.39 7.94 -2.85
N LEU A 197 17.77 9.11 -3.07
CA LEU A 197 16.38 9.27 -3.42
C LEU A 197 16.23 9.61 -4.91
N THR A 198 15.36 8.90 -5.60
CA THR A 198 15.10 9.12 -7.04
C THR A 198 13.60 9.19 -7.32
N GLN A 199 13.20 10.03 -8.27
CA GLN A 199 11.81 10.07 -8.72
C GLN A 199 11.46 8.82 -9.51
N VAL A 200 10.45 8.07 -9.05
CA VAL A 200 9.85 6.95 -9.78
C VAL A 200 8.66 7.42 -10.61
N TYR A 201 7.79 8.24 -10.02
CA TYR A 201 6.63 8.81 -10.69
C TYR A 201 6.19 10.11 -10.02
N ARG A 202 5.34 10.87 -10.75
CA ARG A 202 4.54 11.98 -10.24
C ARG A 202 3.11 11.81 -10.72
N ILE A 203 2.14 12.00 -9.85
CA ILE A 203 0.70 12.00 -10.18
C ILE A 203 0.07 13.24 -9.56
N ASP A 204 -0.39 14.17 -10.39
CA ASP A 204 -1.22 15.30 -9.95
C ASP A 204 -2.68 14.85 -9.81
N ILE A 205 -3.35 15.26 -8.73
CA ILE A 205 -4.73 14.85 -8.44
C ILE A 205 -5.69 15.93 -8.95
N PRO A 206 -6.48 15.67 -10.02
CA PRO A 206 -7.30 16.72 -10.62
C PRO A 206 -8.37 17.25 -9.67
N GLY A 207 -8.52 18.57 -9.63
CA GLY A 207 -9.53 19.24 -8.81
C GLY A 207 -9.11 19.46 -7.35
N THR A 208 -7.89 19.08 -6.99
CA THR A 208 -7.30 19.36 -5.67
C THR A 208 -5.97 20.11 -5.82
N GLN A 209 -5.32 20.43 -4.70
CA GLN A 209 -3.92 20.85 -4.65
C GLN A 209 -3.07 19.71 -4.09
N GLN A 210 -3.29 18.48 -4.59
CA GLN A 210 -2.49 17.33 -4.21
C GLN A 210 -1.65 16.83 -5.37
N THR A 211 -0.39 16.55 -5.07
CA THR A 211 0.55 15.89 -6.00
C THR A 211 1.27 14.78 -5.25
N LEU A 212 1.17 13.55 -5.75
CA LEU A 212 1.83 12.37 -5.20
C LEU A 212 3.12 12.07 -5.97
N PHE A 213 4.22 11.94 -5.25
CA PHE A 213 5.53 11.53 -5.78
C PHE A 213 5.89 10.13 -5.29
N GLY A 214 6.21 9.24 -6.21
CA GLY A 214 6.84 7.96 -5.89
C GLY A 214 8.34 8.12 -5.77
N VAL A 215 8.91 7.68 -4.65
CA VAL A 215 10.33 7.83 -4.34
C VAL A 215 11.01 6.46 -4.25
N GLY A 216 11.96 6.23 -5.14
CA GLY A 216 12.87 5.09 -5.09
C GLY A 216 13.99 5.38 -4.11
N MET A 217 14.33 4.39 -3.27
CA MET A 217 15.32 4.55 -2.21
C MET A 217 16.42 3.51 -2.37
N GLN A 218 17.63 3.97 -2.67
CA GLN A 218 18.81 3.14 -2.88
C GLN A 218 19.99 3.77 -2.15
N ALA A 219 20.60 3.04 -1.21
CA ALA A 219 21.74 3.58 -0.50
C ALA A 219 22.93 3.83 -1.44
N VAL A 220 23.55 5.00 -1.31
CA VAL A 220 24.77 5.39 -2.04
C VAL A 220 26.05 5.02 -1.28
N GLY A 221 25.90 4.61 -0.02
CA GLY A 221 26.97 4.17 0.85
C GLY A 221 26.61 2.89 1.60
N ALA A 222 27.49 2.49 2.53
CA ALA A 222 27.38 1.22 3.26
C ALA A 222 27.36 1.40 4.78
N THR A 223 27.22 2.64 5.27
CA THR A 223 26.99 2.85 6.71
C THR A 223 25.62 2.31 7.10
N LYS A 224 25.45 2.02 8.38
CA LYS A 224 24.19 1.47 8.89
C LYS A 224 23.00 2.39 8.63
N ASP A 225 23.20 3.70 8.72
CA ASP A 225 22.14 4.69 8.56
C ASP A 225 21.79 4.87 7.07
N GLU A 226 22.79 4.84 6.18
CA GLU A 226 22.56 4.82 4.72
C GLU A 226 21.81 3.55 4.30
N LEU A 227 22.21 2.37 4.80
CA LEU A 227 21.50 1.11 4.51
C LEU A 227 20.08 1.07 5.09
N ALA A 228 19.76 1.90 6.08
CA ALA A 228 18.44 1.90 6.71
C ALA A 228 17.34 2.36 5.76
N ILE A 229 17.67 3.19 4.76
CA ILE A 229 16.75 3.65 3.71
C ILE A 229 16.75 2.75 2.46
N ASP A 230 17.70 1.83 2.33
CA ASP A 230 17.85 1.01 1.13
C ASP A 230 16.68 0.03 0.95
N SER A 231 16.02 0.09 -0.21
CA SER A 231 14.86 -0.76 -0.50
C SER A 231 15.22 -2.25 -0.51
N ALA A 232 16.40 -2.62 -1.01
CA ALA A 232 16.85 -4.01 -1.02
C ALA A 232 17.13 -4.50 0.40
N HIS A 233 17.73 -3.68 1.25
CA HIS A 233 17.94 -3.97 2.67
C HIS A 233 16.61 -4.20 3.40
N GLN A 234 15.64 -3.30 3.22
CA GLN A 234 14.31 -3.43 3.84
C GLN A 234 13.59 -4.69 3.36
N LEU A 235 13.59 -4.97 2.04
CA LEU A 235 12.99 -6.19 1.47
C LEU A 235 13.67 -7.46 2.02
N GLY A 236 14.99 -7.47 2.17
CA GLY A 236 15.71 -8.61 2.74
C GLY A 236 15.29 -8.95 4.18
N ILE A 237 14.73 -7.98 4.91
CA ILE A 237 14.19 -8.19 6.26
C ILE A 237 12.75 -8.68 6.21
N VAL A 238 11.88 -8.04 5.41
CA VAL A 238 10.42 -8.22 5.51
C VAL A 238 9.83 -9.18 4.48
N ASP A 239 10.52 -9.44 3.37
CA ASP A 239 10.04 -10.31 2.29
C ASP A 239 10.74 -11.69 2.28
N PHE A 240 10.63 -12.40 3.40
CA PHE A 240 11.33 -13.67 3.63
C PHE A 240 10.46 -14.93 3.47
N GLU A 241 9.13 -14.79 3.43
CA GLU A 241 8.20 -15.92 3.34
C GLU A 241 7.09 -15.69 2.30
N GLY A 242 6.65 -16.77 1.64
CA GLY A 242 5.54 -16.74 0.68
C GLY A 242 5.84 -15.94 -0.60
N PRO A 243 4.78 -15.54 -1.32
CA PRO A 243 4.92 -14.71 -2.51
C PRO A 243 5.61 -13.38 -2.21
N ALA A 244 6.32 -12.85 -3.21
CA ALA A 244 7.10 -11.65 -3.05
C ALA A 244 6.23 -10.41 -2.78
N LYS A 245 6.68 -9.55 -1.86
CA LYS A 245 5.97 -8.33 -1.40
C LYS A 245 6.58 -7.04 -1.96
N VAL A 246 7.30 -7.15 -3.09
CA VAL A 246 8.03 -6.03 -3.72
C VAL A 246 7.11 -4.86 -4.09
N ALA A 247 5.82 -5.11 -4.32
CA ALA A 247 4.79 -4.07 -4.51
C ALA A 247 4.59 -3.13 -3.29
N TYR A 248 5.25 -3.40 -2.16
CA TYR A 248 5.36 -2.46 -1.05
C TYR A 248 6.08 -1.15 -1.46
N PHE A 249 7.02 -1.23 -2.38
CA PHE A 249 7.74 -0.07 -2.92
C PHE A 249 7.07 0.48 -4.19
N PRO A 250 7.36 1.73 -4.60
CA PRO A 250 8.20 2.75 -3.91
C PRO A 250 7.52 3.32 -2.66
N TYR A 251 8.24 4.16 -1.89
CA TYR A 251 7.62 5.05 -0.90
C TYR A 251 6.94 6.23 -1.60
N GLU A 252 6.12 6.97 -0.86
CA GLU A 252 5.33 8.08 -1.38
C GLU A 252 5.55 9.35 -0.55
N ILE A 253 5.77 10.48 -1.22
CA ILE A 253 5.68 11.83 -0.66
C ILE A 253 4.43 12.50 -1.26
N LEU A 254 3.61 13.11 -0.42
CA LEU A 254 2.43 13.87 -0.82
C LEU A 254 2.68 15.36 -0.59
N VAL A 255 2.53 16.14 -1.65
CA VAL A 255 2.30 17.58 -1.51
C VAL A 255 0.78 17.77 -1.38
N ASP A 256 0.32 18.41 -0.30
CA ASP A 256 -1.09 18.76 -0.09
C ASP A 256 -1.20 20.25 0.26
N GLY A 257 -1.82 21.03 -0.63
CA GLY A 257 -1.78 22.48 -0.53
C GLY A 257 -0.34 22.97 -0.64
N SER A 258 0.18 23.61 0.40
CA SER A 258 1.57 24.07 0.47
C SER A 258 2.48 23.19 1.32
N ASP A 259 1.92 22.13 1.90
CA ASP A 259 2.60 21.27 2.86
C ASP A 259 3.08 20.00 2.17
N VAL A 260 4.22 19.49 2.63
CA VAL A 260 4.83 18.25 2.15
C VAL A 260 4.88 17.26 3.29
N GLU A 261 4.28 16.09 3.09
CA GLU A 261 4.23 15.02 4.08
C GLU A 261 4.54 13.66 3.44
N ALA A 262 4.86 12.69 4.29
CA ALA A 262 4.93 11.28 3.91
C ALA A 262 4.24 10.43 4.97
N LEU A 263 3.66 9.29 4.58
CA LEU A 263 3.19 8.32 5.56
C LEU A 263 4.35 7.85 6.41
N HIS A 264 4.26 8.07 7.71
CA HIS A 264 5.32 7.70 8.64
C HIS A 264 5.64 6.20 8.49
N MET A 265 6.91 5.87 8.30
CA MET A 265 7.34 4.51 7.92
C MET A 265 6.81 3.44 8.88
N ARG A 266 6.78 3.70 10.19
CA ARG A 266 6.24 2.75 11.18
C ARG A 266 4.80 2.34 10.87
N PHE A 267 3.95 3.30 10.50
CA PHE A 267 2.58 3.00 10.08
C PHE A 267 2.58 2.22 8.76
N ARG A 268 3.25 2.76 7.74
CA ARG A 268 3.24 2.20 6.37
C ARG A 268 3.76 0.77 6.32
N MET A 269 4.87 0.49 6.98
CA MET A 269 5.44 -0.85 7.08
C MET A 269 4.52 -1.77 7.89
N ALA A 270 4.06 -1.36 9.07
CA ALA A 270 3.22 -2.21 9.89
C ALA A 270 1.90 -2.58 9.22
N VAL A 271 1.28 -1.67 8.47
CA VAL A 271 0.01 -1.97 7.81
C VAL A 271 0.19 -2.91 6.61
N HIS A 272 1.34 -2.92 5.94
CA HIS A 272 1.62 -3.87 4.85
C HIS A 272 2.17 -5.21 5.33
N PHE A 273 2.78 -5.24 6.52
CA PHE A 273 3.34 -6.44 7.14
C PHE A 273 2.76 -6.63 8.56
N PRO A 274 1.44 -6.84 8.70
CA PRO A 274 0.75 -6.85 9.99
C PRO A 274 1.17 -8.01 10.92
N ASP A 275 1.80 -9.05 10.37
CA ASP A 275 2.34 -10.18 11.14
C ASP A 275 3.85 -10.10 11.39
N LEU A 276 4.50 -8.99 11.03
CA LEU A 276 5.93 -8.79 11.25
C LEU A 276 6.21 -8.86 12.76
N SER A 277 7.11 -9.75 13.18
CA SER A 277 7.43 -9.90 14.59
C SER A 277 8.20 -8.67 15.10
N MET A 278 8.10 -8.38 16.40
CA MET A 278 8.94 -7.33 17.00
C MET A 278 10.41 -7.74 17.11
N MET A 279 10.69 -9.03 17.30
CA MET A 279 12.04 -9.57 17.49
C MET A 279 12.33 -10.66 16.45
N GLY A 280 13.60 -11.00 16.28
CA GLY A 280 14.07 -12.03 15.34
C GLY A 280 14.77 -11.43 14.12
N ASP A 281 15.26 -12.30 13.25
CA ASP A 281 16.04 -11.89 12.08
C ASP A 281 15.22 -11.22 10.98
N HIS A 282 13.90 -11.38 11.04
CA HIS A 282 12.91 -10.75 10.17
C HIS A 282 11.94 -9.86 10.96
N GLY A 283 12.40 -9.28 12.08
CA GLY A 283 11.56 -8.46 12.96
C GLY A 283 11.77 -6.96 12.81
N PHE A 284 10.80 -6.17 13.30
CA PHE A 284 10.86 -4.70 13.34
C PHE A 284 12.14 -4.15 13.98
N THR A 285 12.75 -4.86 14.93
CA THR A 285 14.03 -4.43 15.56
C THR A 285 15.16 -4.24 14.55
N LYS A 286 15.16 -4.96 13.43
CA LYS A 286 16.14 -4.81 12.36
C LYS A 286 15.93 -3.52 11.54
N LEU A 287 14.70 -3.01 11.54
CA LEU A 287 14.30 -1.77 10.87
C LEU A 287 14.26 -0.56 11.80
N MET A 288 14.75 -0.65 13.05
CA MET A 288 14.55 0.42 14.04
C MET A 288 15.15 1.77 13.65
N ALA A 289 16.22 1.77 12.86
CA ALA A 289 16.84 2.98 12.34
C ALA A 289 16.08 3.54 11.13
N SER A 290 15.39 2.69 10.37
CA SER A 290 14.78 3.05 9.09
C SER A 290 13.73 4.16 9.19
N PRO A 291 12.84 4.22 10.21
CA PRO A 291 11.88 5.32 10.31
C PRO A 291 12.54 6.69 10.39
N GLY A 292 13.51 6.86 11.30
CA GLY A 292 14.22 8.13 11.46
C GLY A 292 15.05 8.45 10.22
N ALA A 293 15.82 7.48 9.72
CA ALA A 293 16.63 7.70 8.52
C ALA A 293 15.80 8.04 7.26
N THR A 294 14.59 7.47 7.15
CA THR A 294 13.67 7.79 6.04
C THR A 294 13.12 9.21 6.18
N GLU A 295 12.72 9.60 7.38
CA GLU A 295 12.25 10.96 7.68
C GLU A 295 13.36 11.99 7.43
N ASP A 296 14.55 11.78 7.99
CA ASP A 296 15.73 12.63 7.78
C ASP A 296 16.08 12.76 6.29
N ALA A 297 16.02 11.66 5.52
CA ALA A 297 16.29 11.69 4.08
C ALA A 297 15.24 12.49 3.30
N PHE A 298 13.95 12.36 3.66
CA PHE A 298 12.88 13.12 3.03
C PHE A 298 12.89 14.60 3.42
N GLU A 299 13.31 14.95 4.64
CA GLU A 299 13.53 16.34 5.04
C GLU A 299 14.73 16.96 4.30
N ALA A 300 15.85 16.23 4.20
CA ALA A 300 17.04 16.68 3.47
C ALA A 300 16.78 16.90 1.97
N LEU A 301 15.83 16.18 1.40
CA LEU A 301 15.36 16.36 0.02
C LEU A 301 14.75 17.75 -0.21
N LEU A 302 14.14 18.34 0.82
CA LEU A 302 13.49 19.66 0.74
C LEU A 302 14.44 20.83 1.00
N GLN A 303 15.63 20.59 1.56
CA GLN A 303 16.62 21.62 1.83
C GLN A 303 17.37 22.02 0.56
N THR A 304 17.46 23.31 0.23
CA THR A 304 18.30 23.77 -0.89
C THR A 304 19.79 23.57 -0.60
N GLU A 305 20.58 23.09 -1.57
CA GLU A 305 22.04 23.01 -1.45
C GLU A 305 22.63 24.40 -1.15
N GLY A 306 22.95 24.68 0.12
CA GLY A 306 23.49 25.98 0.54
C GLY A 306 23.47 26.30 2.03
N GLU A 307 22.72 25.59 2.88
CA GLU A 307 22.61 25.95 4.30
C GLU A 307 23.60 25.24 5.25
N ASN A 308 24.46 24.35 4.76
CA ASN A 308 25.56 23.78 5.54
C ASN A 308 26.93 24.22 4.99
N GLN A 309 27.34 25.44 5.36
CA GLN A 309 28.75 25.84 5.47
C GLN A 309 29.01 26.46 6.83
#